data_AF-A0A1M6LFC1-F1
#
_entry.id   AF-A0A1M6LFC1-F1
#
_cell.length_a   1.000
_cell.length_b   1.000
_cell.length_c   1.000
_cell.angle_alpha   90.00
_cell.angle_beta   90.00
_cell.angle_gamma   90.00
#
_symmetry.space_group_name_H-M   'P 1'
#
loop_
_entity.id
_entity.type
_entity.pdbx_description
1 polymer ?
#
loop_
_entity_poly.entity_id
_entity_poly.type
_entity_poly.pdbx_seq_one_letter_code
_entity_poly.pdbx_strand_id
1 'polypeptide(L)'
;MKTKIIQFITHLLENWKDEKQPPENRPEMLPAQKEMLPEQNVPATTQQVKTVSAALIKPVPVSLTDHVNRFLQSAYDFRYNLLTEETEYRPAGKVGEGFSPVGKRELNTLCLEAHAHGIACWDKDISRYLYSTCVPGYHPFHLYMDELPV
;
A
#
# COMPACT_ATOMS: atom_id res chain seq x y z
N MET A 1 20.67 0.63 22.58
CA MET A 1 19.41 0.69 21.81
C MET A 1 19.66 0.40 20.32
N LYS A 2 20.09 -0.82 19.95
CA LYS A 2 20.36 -1.18 18.53
C LYS A 2 19.74 -2.53 18.12
N THR A 3 18.94 -3.15 18.98
CA THR A 3 18.60 -4.58 18.86
C THR A 3 17.28 -4.83 18.13
N LYS A 4 16.32 -3.88 18.17
CA LYS A 4 14.96 -4.12 17.63
C LYS A 4 14.86 -3.94 16.11
N ILE A 5 15.61 -3.01 15.52
CA ILE A 5 15.68 -2.84 14.06
C ILE A 5 16.39 -4.05 13.43
N ILE A 6 17.44 -4.55 14.07
CA ILE A 6 18.14 -5.77 13.64
C ILE A 6 17.17 -6.97 13.70
N GLN A 7 16.35 -7.09 14.76
CA GLN A 7 15.38 -8.18 14.90
C GLN A 7 14.28 -8.17 13.83
N PHE A 8 13.82 -6.99 13.42
CA PHE A 8 12.82 -6.86 12.36
C PHE A 8 13.40 -7.22 10.99
N ILE A 9 14.62 -6.76 10.70
CA ILE A 9 15.34 -7.09 9.46
C ILE A 9 15.68 -8.60 9.40
N THR A 10 16.07 -9.23 10.53
CA THR A 10 16.35 -10.68 10.55
C THR A 10 15.09 -11.51 10.32
N HIS A 11 13.95 -11.14 10.90
CA HIS A 11 12.68 -11.83 10.66
C HIS A 11 12.20 -11.67 9.21
N LEU A 12 12.45 -10.50 8.60
CA LEU A 12 12.12 -10.24 7.21
C LEU A 12 12.99 -11.07 6.24
N LEU A 13 14.27 -11.27 6.55
CA LEU A 13 15.20 -12.03 5.71
C LEU A 13 14.98 -13.55 5.77
N GLU A 14 14.51 -14.07 6.92
CA GLU A 14 14.17 -15.49 7.09
C GLU A 14 12.94 -15.87 6.24
N ASN A 15 11.88 -15.06 6.25
CA ASN A 15 10.68 -15.32 5.46
C ASN A 15 10.92 -15.27 3.94
N TRP A 16 11.97 -14.58 3.47
CA TRP A 16 12.27 -14.42 2.05
C TRP A 16 13.05 -15.60 1.45
N LYS A 17 13.63 -16.48 2.29
CA LYS A 17 14.38 -17.67 1.81
C LYS A 17 13.47 -18.80 1.32
N ASP A 18 12.23 -18.85 1.78
CA ASP A 18 11.32 -19.96 1.51
C ASP A 18 10.54 -19.81 0.19
N GLU A 19 10.55 -18.63 -0.43
CA GLU A 19 9.82 -18.34 -1.67
C GLU A 19 10.72 -18.35 -2.91
N LYS A 20 11.33 -19.51 -3.18
CA LYS A 20 11.95 -19.77 -4.50
C LYS A 20 11.53 -21.12 -5.04
N GLN A 21 10.38 -21.18 -5.71
CA GLN A 21 10.15 -21.99 -6.92
C GLN A 21 9.01 -21.36 -7.75
N PRO A 22 9.21 -21.04 -9.04
CA PRO A 22 8.10 -20.74 -9.94
C PRO A 22 7.39 -22.04 -10.35
N PRO A 23 6.06 -22.06 -10.54
CA PRO A 23 5.38 -23.24 -11.05
C PRO A 23 5.73 -23.47 -12.52
N GLU A 24 6.57 -24.48 -12.76
CA GLU A 24 6.80 -25.12 -14.04
C GLU A 24 5.55 -25.95 -14.39
N ASN A 25 4.68 -25.43 -15.26
CA ASN A 25 3.75 -26.19 -16.13
C ASN A 25 2.84 -25.23 -16.91
N ARG A 26 3.16 -24.97 -18.18
CA ARG A 26 2.23 -24.42 -19.17
C ARG A 26 2.23 -25.37 -20.37
N PRO A 27 1.12 -26.04 -20.71
CA PRO A 27 1.01 -26.66 -22.02
C PRO A 27 0.65 -25.58 -23.05
N GLU A 28 1.56 -25.37 -24.00
CA GLU A 28 1.24 -24.90 -25.36
C GLU A 28 0.23 -25.85 -26.00
N MET A 29 -0.65 -25.34 -26.87
CA MET A 29 -1.17 -26.00 -28.09
C MET A 29 -2.22 -25.08 -28.76
N LEU A 30 -1.93 -24.63 -29.99
CA LEU A 30 -2.87 -24.23 -31.04
C LEU A 30 -2.72 -25.27 -32.18
N PRO A 31 -3.57 -25.35 -33.22
CA PRO A 31 -4.94 -24.84 -33.40
C PRO A 31 -5.90 -25.95 -33.95
N ALA A 32 -7.21 -25.68 -34.04
CA ALA A 32 -8.11 -26.47 -34.90
C ALA A 32 -9.20 -25.59 -35.52
N GLN A 33 -9.23 -25.57 -36.86
CA GLN A 33 -10.29 -25.01 -37.70
C GLN A 33 -11.47 -26.01 -37.76
N LYS A 34 -12.73 -25.52 -37.83
CA LYS A 34 -13.71 -25.83 -38.89
C LYS A 34 -15.07 -25.13 -38.65
N GLU A 35 -15.61 -24.57 -39.73
CA GLU A 35 -16.89 -23.84 -39.85
C GLU A 35 -18.16 -24.73 -39.77
N MET A 36 -19.29 -24.02 -39.74
CA MET A 36 -20.65 -24.34 -40.26
C MET A 36 -21.78 -24.58 -39.23
N LEU A 37 -22.58 -23.52 -39.05
CA LEU A 37 -24.04 -23.52 -38.83
C LEU A 37 -24.76 -24.15 -40.06
N PRO A 38 -26.07 -24.56 -40.02
CA PRO A 38 -27.19 -23.87 -39.35
C PRO A 38 -28.37 -24.73 -38.85
N GLU A 39 -29.32 -24.07 -38.15
CA GLU A 39 -30.82 -24.16 -38.28
C GLU A 39 -31.52 -23.88 -36.93
N GLN A 40 -32.15 -22.71 -36.77
CA GLN A 40 -33.58 -22.36 -36.97
C GLN A 40 -34.47 -22.52 -35.70
N ASN A 41 -34.96 -21.36 -35.22
CA ASN A 41 -36.20 -20.95 -34.50
C ASN A 41 -37.16 -22.05 -33.98
N VAL A 42 -37.86 -21.93 -32.82
CA VAL A 42 -38.80 -20.88 -32.35
C VAL A 42 -39.10 -21.06 -30.82
N PRO A 43 -39.82 -20.14 -30.13
CA PRO A 43 -39.67 -19.84 -28.70
C PRO A 43 -40.64 -20.60 -27.78
N ALA A 44 -40.27 -20.72 -26.50
CA ALA A 44 -41.23 -21.02 -25.44
C ALA A 44 -40.86 -20.27 -24.15
N THR A 45 -41.68 -19.27 -23.83
CA THR A 45 -41.77 -18.64 -22.51
C THR A 45 -41.98 -19.70 -21.44
N THR A 46 -41.13 -19.74 -20.43
CA THR A 46 -41.49 -20.23 -19.11
C THR A 46 -40.85 -19.32 -18.09
N GLN A 47 -41.72 -18.58 -17.39
CA GLN A 47 -41.39 -17.78 -16.23
C GLN A 47 -40.75 -18.69 -15.18
N GLN A 48 -39.54 -18.35 -14.73
CA GLN A 48 -38.99 -18.89 -13.49
C GLN A 48 -38.64 -17.73 -12.55
N VAL A 49 -39.42 -17.66 -11.49
CA VAL A 49 -39.18 -16.89 -10.26
C VAL A 49 -38.15 -17.66 -9.42
N LYS A 50 -37.33 -16.93 -8.65
CA LYS A 50 -36.25 -17.34 -7.72
C LYS A 50 -34.86 -17.29 -8.38
N THR A 51 -33.85 -16.63 -7.84
CA THR A 51 -33.52 -16.33 -6.44
C THR A 51 -32.66 -15.07 -6.46
N VAL A 52 -32.80 -14.18 -5.49
CA VAL A 52 -31.86 -13.06 -5.32
C VAL A 52 -30.55 -13.68 -4.85
N SER A 53 -29.67 -14.01 -5.80
CA SER A 53 -28.32 -14.48 -5.51
C SER A 53 -27.57 -13.33 -4.86
N ALA A 54 -27.08 -13.55 -3.64
CA ALA A 54 -26.15 -12.64 -2.97
C ALA A 54 -25.01 -12.35 -3.94
N ALA A 55 -24.96 -11.12 -4.45
CA ALA A 55 -23.90 -10.67 -5.31
C ALA A 55 -22.59 -10.88 -4.54
N LEU A 56 -21.73 -11.76 -5.06
CA LEU A 56 -20.33 -11.81 -4.72
C LEU A 56 -19.80 -10.39 -4.88
N ILE A 57 -19.67 -9.66 -3.77
CA ILE A 57 -19.03 -8.36 -3.74
C ILE A 57 -17.58 -8.65 -4.09
N LYS A 58 -17.25 -8.60 -5.39
CA LYS A 58 -15.87 -8.62 -5.83
C LYS A 58 -15.25 -7.38 -5.18
N PRO A 59 -14.21 -7.53 -4.34
CA PRO A 59 -13.60 -6.37 -3.70
C PRO A 59 -13.17 -5.42 -4.80
N VAL A 60 -13.63 -4.17 -4.71
CA VAL A 60 -13.18 -3.10 -5.62
C VAL A 60 -11.65 -3.10 -5.55
N PRO A 61 -10.94 -3.23 -6.67
CA PRO A 61 -9.49 -3.20 -6.65
C PRO A 61 -9.04 -1.87 -6.05
N VAL A 62 -8.44 -1.93 -4.87
CA VAL A 62 -7.90 -0.78 -4.16
C VAL A 62 -6.72 -0.25 -4.97
N SER A 63 -6.67 1.07 -5.20
CA SER A 63 -5.63 1.66 -6.04
C SER A 63 -4.25 1.52 -5.36
N LEU A 64 -3.17 1.53 -6.14
CA LEU A 64 -1.80 1.55 -5.58
C LEU A 64 -1.62 2.72 -4.60
N THR A 65 -2.19 3.88 -4.94
CA THR A 65 -2.18 5.07 -4.09
C THR A 65 -2.83 4.81 -2.74
N ASP A 66 -3.99 4.16 -2.71
CA ASP A 66 -4.68 3.86 -1.46
C ASP A 66 -3.89 2.86 -0.59
N HIS A 67 -3.26 1.85 -1.19
CA HIS A 67 -2.40 0.92 -0.46
C HIS A 67 -1.19 1.63 0.16
N VAL A 68 -0.50 2.47 -0.61
CA VAL A 68 0.62 3.29 -0.12
C VAL A 68 0.17 4.18 1.02
N ASN A 69 -0.92 4.92 0.85
CA ASN A 69 -1.41 5.86 1.86
C ASN A 69 -1.77 5.15 3.16
N ARG A 70 -2.49 4.02 3.09
CA ARG A 70 -2.87 3.23 4.26
C ARG A 70 -1.65 2.68 5.00
N PHE A 71 -0.66 2.17 4.26
CA PHE A 71 0.59 1.69 4.86
C PHE A 71 1.29 2.83 5.61
N LEU A 72 1.54 3.95 4.92
CA LEU A 72 2.24 5.10 5.50
C LEU A 72 1.53 5.65 6.74
N GLN A 73 0.21 5.82 6.69
CA GLN A 73 -0.60 6.30 7.82
C GLN A 73 -0.66 5.32 8.99
N SER A 74 -0.55 4.02 8.73
CA SER A 74 -0.57 3.01 9.79
C SER A 74 0.78 2.84 10.50
N ALA A 75 1.88 3.05 9.77
CA ALA A 75 3.22 2.80 10.25
C ALA A 75 3.92 4.06 10.80
N TYR A 76 3.47 5.25 10.39
CA TYR A 76 4.17 6.51 10.67
C TYR A 76 3.23 7.67 11.00
N ASP A 77 3.70 8.55 11.89
CA ASP A 77 3.16 9.90 12.03
C ASP A 77 3.97 10.83 11.11
N PHE A 78 3.28 11.59 10.24
CA PHE A 78 3.90 12.60 9.39
C PHE A 78 3.38 13.99 9.73
N ARG A 79 4.24 14.99 9.57
CA ARG A 79 3.88 16.40 9.66
C ARG A 79 4.76 17.23 8.74
N TYR A 80 4.20 18.30 8.19
CA TYR A 80 4.94 19.23 7.34
C TYR A 80 5.35 20.45 8.15
N ASN A 81 6.65 20.66 8.31
CA ASN A 81 7.20 21.78 9.07
C ASN A 81 7.09 23.06 8.26
N LEU A 82 6.21 23.98 8.68
CA LEU A 82 6.00 25.26 7.98
C LEU A 82 7.18 26.23 8.10
N LEU A 83 8.10 26.02 9.04
CA LEU A 83 9.28 26.85 9.22
C LEU A 83 10.44 26.41 8.33
N THR A 84 10.66 25.09 8.20
CA THR A 84 11.75 24.54 7.38
C THR A 84 11.31 24.14 5.97
N GLU A 85 10.01 24.10 5.71
CA GLU A 85 9.40 23.63 4.47
C GLU A 85 9.68 22.14 4.17
N GLU A 86 9.95 21.33 5.21
CA GLU A 86 10.26 19.91 5.09
C GLU A 86 9.19 19.01 5.71
N THR A 87 8.96 17.83 5.12
CA THR A 87 8.17 16.76 5.73
C THR A 87 9.02 16.04 6.76
N GLU A 88 8.50 15.90 7.98
CA GLU A 88 9.12 15.15 9.06
C GLU A 88 8.26 13.93 9.42
N TYR A 89 8.90 12.93 10.00
CA TYR A 89 8.25 11.67 10.35
C TYR A 89 8.74 11.11 11.69
N ARG A 90 7.93 10.24 12.27
CA ARG A 90 8.34 9.29 13.32
C ARG A 90 7.51 8.01 13.21
N PRO A 91 7.97 6.87 13.75
CA PRO A 91 7.16 5.66 13.78
C PRO A 91 5.86 5.88 14.59
N ALA A 92 4.75 5.33 14.11
CA ALA A 92 3.46 5.43 14.78
C ALA A 92 3.51 4.82 16.19
N GLY A 93 2.81 5.46 17.13
CA GLY A 93 2.76 5.00 18.54
C GLY A 93 4.01 5.30 19.37
N LYS A 94 5.02 5.98 18.82
CA LYS A 94 6.20 6.45 19.55
C LYS A 94 6.01 7.84 20.15
N VAL A 95 5.04 7.96 21.05
CA VAL A 95 4.77 9.22 21.76
C VAL A 95 6.00 9.63 22.57
N GLY A 96 6.46 10.86 22.39
CA GLY A 96 7.66 11.41 23.05
C GLY A 96 8.95 11.26 22.25
N GLU A 97 8.97 10.45 21.18
CA GLU A 97 10.07 10.51 20.20
C GLU A 97 9.87 11.73 19.29
N GLY A 98 10.96 12.46 19.05
CA GLY A 98 10.98 13.62 18.15
C GLY A 98 10.80 13.19 16.70
N PHE A 99 10.32 14.11 15.87
CA PHE A 99 10.23 13.87 14.43
C PHE A 99 11.58 14.15 13.76
N SER A 100 11.88 13.40 12.70
CA SER A 100 13.09 13.54 11.88
C SER A 100 12.72 13.93 10.44
N PRO A 101 13.54 14.72 9.73
CA PRO A 101 13.24 15.13 8.36
C PRO A 101 13.27 13.93 7.40
N VAL A 102 12.39 13.92 6.42
CA VAL A 102 12.35 12.89 5.37
C VAL A 102 13.29 13.27 4.23
N GLY A 103 14.50 12.70 4.27
CA GLY A 103 15.47 12.79 3.18
C GLY A 103 15.41 11.61 2.20
N LYS A 104 16.30 11.63 1.20
CA LYS A 104 16.42 10.54 0.21
C LYS A 104 16.68 9.16 0.83
N ARG A 105 17.50 9.09 1.89
CA ARG A 105 17.75 7.83 2.60
C ARG A 105 16.47 7.28 3.22
N GLU A 106 15.69 8.15 3.84
CA GLU A 106 14.45 7.77 4.50
C GLU A 106 13.37 7.35 3.49
N LEU A 107 13.27 8.05 2.35
CA LEU A 107 12.41 7.64 1.23
C LEU A 107 12.71 6.22 0.75
N ASN A 108 14.01 5.88 0.59
CA ASN A 108 14.40 4.53 0.19
C ASN A 108 13.99 3.50 1.25
N THR A 109 14.14 3.82 2.54
CA THR A 109 13.69 2.95 3.64
C THR A 109 12.18 2.72 3.58
N LEU A 110 11.38 3.78 3.46
CA LEU A 110 9.92 3.70 3.36
C LEU A 110 9.48 2.85 2.17
N CYS A 111 10.18 2.97 1.04
CA CYS A 111 9.94 2.17 -0.16
C CYS A 111 10.22 0.67 0.07
N LEU A 112 11.37 0.34 0.69
CA LEU A 112 11.72 -1.05 1.02
C LEU A 112 10.75 -1.67 2.02
N GLU A 113 10.27 -0.91 2.99
CA GLU A 113 9.27 -1.40 3.95
C GLU A 113 7.90 -1.60 3.30
N ALA A 114 7.49 -0.72 2.39
CA ALA A 114 6.26 -0.92 1.63
C ALA A 114 6.34 -2.20 0.77
N HIS A 115 7.50 -2.46 0.15
CA HIS A 115 7.75 -3.72 -0.57
C HIS A 115 7.65 -4.93 0.34
N ALA A 116 8.18 -4.85 1.56
CA ALA A 116 8.05 -5.91 2.57
C ALA A 116 6.59 -6.20 2.95
N HIS A 117 5.68 -5.23 2.76
CA HIS A 117 4.24 -5.37 2.96
C HIS A 117 3.47 -5.74 1.66
N GLY A 118 4.18 -6.11 0.60
CA GLY A 118 3.59 -6.51 -0.68
C GLY A 118 3.09 -5.35 -1.54
N ILE A 119 3.50 -4.11 -1.25
CA ILE A 119 3.09 -2.92 -1.99
C ILE A 119 4.19 -2.58 -3.01
N ALA A 120 3.92 -2.81 -4.30
CA ALA A 120 4.86 -2.54 -5.39
C ALA A 120 4.95 -1.04 -5.77
N CYS A 121 5.29 -0.18 -4.80
CA CYS A 121 5.43 1.26 -5.00
C CYS A 121 6.86 1.68 -5.32
N TRP A 122 7.03 2.84 -5.93
CA TRP A 122 8.35 3.43 -6.17
C TRP A 122 8.49 4.71 -5.34
N ASP A 123 9.71 5.25 -5.26
CA ASP A 123 9.99 6.50 -4.52
C ASP A 123 9.02 7.63 -4.88
N LYS A 124 8.60 7.70 -6.15
CA LYS A 124 7.63 8.70 -6.63
C LYS A 124 6.24 8.53 -6.03
N ASP A 125 5.78 7.31 -5.77
CA ASP A 125 4.48 7.06 -5.17
C ASP A 125 4.47 7.47 -3.70
N ILE A 126 5.56 7.18 -2.98
CA ILE A 126 5.77 7.65 -1.61
C ILE A 126 5.90 9.18 -1.56
N SER A 127 6.72 9.75 -2.45
CA SER A 127 6.94 11.21 -2.54
C SER A 127 5.65 11.97 -2.84
N ARG A 128 4.79 11.43 -3.71
CA ARG A 128 3.49 12.02 -4.01
C ARG A 128 2.63 12.17 -2.76
N TYR A 129 2.63 11.19 -1.87
CA TYR A 129 1.92 11.31 -0.59
C TYR A 129 2.61 12.35 0.32
N LEU A 130 3.91 12.23 0.52
CA LEU A 130 4.65 13.06 1.50
C LEU A 130 4.71 14.54 1.17
N TYR A 131 4.68 14.90 -0.11
CA TYR A 131 4.69 16.28 -0.60
C TYR A 131 3.31 16.76 -1.05
N SER A 132 2.24 16.04 -0.68
CA SER A 132 0.87 16.49 -0.89
C SER A 132 0.31 17.14 0.37
N THR A 133 -0.82 17.82 0.21
CA THR A 133 -1.63 18.35 1.31
C THR A 133 -2.26 17.26 2.20
N CYS A 134 -2.06 15.98 1.89
CA CYS A 134 -2.44 14.88 2.77
C CYS A 134 -1.59 14.83 4.05
N VAL A 135 -0.37 15.37 4.03
CA VAL A 135 0.45 15.56 5.23
C VAL A 135 0.07 16.90 5.88
N PRO A 136 -0.38 16.90 7.15
CA PRO A 136 -0.80 18.14 7.80
C PRO A 136 0.40 19.04 8.11
N GLY A 137 0.25 20.33 7.84
CA GLY A 137 1.20 21.36 8.25
C GLY A 137 1.17 21.58 9.77
N TYR A 138 2.34 21.82 10.35
CA TYR A 138 2.48 22.25 11.74
C TYR A 138 3.46 23.41 11.83
N HIS A 139 3.25 24.29 12.80
CA HIS A 139 4.13 25.43 13.05
C HIS A 139 4.92 25.19 14.34
N PRO A 140 6.25 24.98 14.29
CA PRO A 140 7.05 24.63 15.47
C PRO A 140 6.95 25.62 16.62
N PHE A 141 6.75 26.92 16.34
CA PHE A 141 6.60 27.90 17.41
C PHE A 141 5.35 27.70 18.26
N HIS A 142 4.24 27.20 17.70
CA HIS A 142 3.04 26.96 18.50
C HIS A 142 3.31 25.88 19.55
N LEU A 143 3.97 24.79 19.16
CA LEU A 143 4.39 23.73 20.07
C LEU A 143 5.29 24.25 21.19
N TYR A 144 6.29 25.07 20.84
CA TYR A 144 7.18 25.65 21.85
C TYR A 144 6.43 26.55 22.84
N MET A 145 5.47 27.36 22.37
CA MET A 145 4.68 28.25 23.24
C MET A 145 3.75 27.48 24.17
N ASP A 146 3.17 26.38 23.70
CA ASP A 146 2.27 25.52 24.49
C ASP A 146 3.02 24.73 25.59
N GLU A 147 4.33 24.51 25.42
CA GLU A 147 5.18 23.76 26.35
C GLU A 147 5.94 24.65 27.36
N LEU A 148 5.68 25.96 27.39
CA LEU A 148 6.32 26.87 28.35
C LEU A 148 5.89 26.57 29.80
N PRO A 149 6.82 26.60 30.77
CA PRO A 149 6.46 26.49 32.17
C PRO A 149 5.64 27.69 32.63
N VAL A 150 4.58 27.41 33.38
CA VAL A 150 3.73 28.42 34.05
C VAL A 150 4.32 28.92 35.36
#